data_AF-A0A0A1X9T8-F1
#
_entry.id   AF-A0A0A1X9T8-F1
#
_cell.length_a   1.000
_cell.length_b   1.000
_cell.length_c   1.000
_cell.angle_alpha   90.00
_cell.angle_beta   90.00
_cell.angle_gamma   90.00
#
_symmetry.space_group_name_H-M   'P 1'
#
loop_
_entity.id
_entity.type
_entity.pdbx_description
1 polymer ?
#
loop_
_entity_poly.entity_id
_entity_poly.type
_entity_poly.pdbx_seq_one_letter_code
_entity_poly.pdbx_strand_id
1 'polypeptide(L)'
;MSAESKQRIQVPEALREVLLEFSIAYLLEQPGDVVEYAVQYFNKLQSNRQAAANFYRPDSPESSIISQEEEPVRRFTTRRKSVFAEAYDPENDADDDEAERKVYPKSDEQRARLTDSVKNVLLFRSLDDEQMNQVLDAMFEKRVQPDEFIIRQGDDGDNFYVIESGVYKVICNGDHIFTYDNTGIFGELALLYNVPRAASIQAVTEGLLWAMDRQTFRRILLKSAFKKRKMYETLLDSVPMLKALKSYERMNLADALVSKHFCSTERIIKQGDVADGMYFIEDGNVVVKMDQDGKEIEISRLGKGQYFGELALVTHRPRAASVYADGDVKVAFLDTDCFERLLGKCANLLESGISGYRYLDDDLRIYYDNITMFQNMQL
;
A
#
# COMPACT_ATOMS: atom_id res chain seq x y z
N MET A 1 -20.40 17.46 68.66
CA MET A 1 -19.17 17.12 67.89
C MET A 1 -19.43 17.49 66.45
N SER A 2 -18.58 18.34 65.90
CA SER A 2 -18.79 19.16 64.69
C SER A 2 -18.82 18.33 63.40
N ALA A 3 -19.72 18.66 62.49
CA ALA A 3 -19.79 18.10 61.14
C ALA A 3 -18.88 18.90 60.21
N GLU A 4 -17.82 18.26 59.69
CA GLU A 4 -16.92 18.86 58.70
C GLU A 4 -17.58 18.93 57.32
N SER A 5 -17.85 20.15 56.86
CA SER A 5 -18.32 20.45 55.52
C SER A 5 -17.18 20.28 54.49
N LYS A 6 -17.25 19.24 53.64
CA LYS A 6 -16.41 19.13 52.44
C LYS A 6 -16.78 20.24 51.44
N GLN A 7 -15.96 21.27 51.34
CA GLN A 7 -16.10 22.30 50.30
C GLN A 7 -15.84 21.66 48.92
N ARG A 8 -16.87 21.59 48.06
CA ARG A 8 -16.70 21.31 46.64
C ARG A 8 -15.97 22.48 45.99
N ILE A 9 -14.75 22.26 45.52
CA ILE A 9 -13.99 23.25 44.76
C ILE A 9 -14.74 23.49 43.44
N GLN A 10 -15.31 24.67 43.28
CA GLN A 10 -15.87 25.11 42.00
C GLN A 10 -14.72 25.69 41.17
N VAL A 11 -14.40 25.03 40.06
CA VAL A 11 -13.40 25.51 39.11
C VAL A 11 -14.05 26.64 38.29
N PRO A 12 -13.46 27.86 38.25
CA PRO A 12 -13.98 28.94 37.44
C PRO A 12 -14.04 28.55 35.96
N GLU A 13 -15.14 28.91 35.29
CA GLU A 13 -15.36 28.59 33.87
C GLU A 13 -14.24 29.16 32.98
N ALA A 14 -13.80 30.39 33.27
CA ALA A 14 -12.67 31.04 32.58
C ALA A 14 -11.35 30.26 32.70
N LEU A 15 -11.10 29.56 33.82
CA LEU A 15 -9.91 28.73 33.97
C LEU A 15 -10.00 27.47 33.09
N ARG A 16 -11.20 26.90 32.99
CA ARG A 16 -11.46 25.71 32.17
C ARG A 16 -11.24 26.00 30.68
N GLU A 17 -11.73 27.13 30.19
CA GLU A 17 -11.57 27.53 28.79
C GLU A 17 -10.09 27.73 28.42
N VAL A 18 -9.35 28.48 29.24
CA VAL A 18 -7.92 28.76 28.99
C VAL A 18 -7.08 27.48 28.96
N LEU A 19 -7.35 26.54 29.88
CA LEU A 19 -6.64 25.25 29.89
C LEU A 19 -7.03 24.34 28.72
N LEU A 20 -8.29 24.40 28.27
CA LEU A 20 -8.75 23.65 27.11
C LEU A 20 -8.08 24.16 25.83
N GLU A 21 -8.03 25.47 25.63
CA GLU A 21 -7.37 26.07 24.47
C GLU A 21 -5.86 25.77 24.43
N PHE A 22 -5.18 25.86 25.58
CA PHE A 22 -3.78 25.44 25.70
C PHE A 22 -3.59 23.96 25.32
N SER A 23 -4.46 23.08 25.84
CA SER A 23 -4.38 21.64 25.57
C SER A 23 -4.59 21.32 24.08
N ILE A 24 -5.53 22.00 23.43
CA ILE A 24 -5.77 21.86 21.99
C ILE A 24 -4.53 22.34 21.20
N ALA A 25 -3.96 23.49 21.54
CA ALA A 25 -2.78 24.04 20.87
C ALA A 25 -1.57 23.10 21.00
N TYR A 26 -1.31 22.58 22.21
CA TYR A 26 -0.24 21.61 22.46
C TYR A 26 -0.42 20.31 21.65
N LEU A 27 -1.64 19.78 21.58
CA LEU A 27 -1.94 18.56 20.82
C LEU A 27 -1.80 18.75 19.30
N LEU A 28 -2.06 19.96 18.79
CA LEU A 28 -1.93 20.29 17.38
C LEU A 28 -0.47 20.53 16.95
N GLU A 29 0.30 21.22 17.79
CA GLU A 29 1.68 21.61 17.46
C GLU A 29 2.72 20.56 17.88
N GLN A 30 2.36 19.63 18.77
CA GLN A 30 3.21 18.56 19.31
C GLN A 30 4.64 19.01 19.66
N PRO A 31 4.82 20.07 20.47
CA PRO A 31 6.15 20.52 20.86
C PRO A 31 6.81 19.51 21.83
N GLY A 32 8.13 19.44 21.80
CA GLY A 32 8.89 18.46 22.59
C GLY A 32 8.91 18.69 24.11
N ASP A 33 8.73 19.93 24.56
CA ASP A 33 8.71 20.31 25.98
C ASP A 33 7.41 21.09 26.32
N VAL A 34 6.59 20.50 27.21
CA VAL A 34 5.31 21.06 27.66
C VAL A 34 5.50 22.36 28.44
N VAL A 35 6.54 22.45 29.26
CA VAL A 35 6.74 23.58 30.18
C VAL A 35 7.21 24.80 29.41
N GLU A 36 8.19 24.61 28.51
CA GLU A 36 8.65 25.69 27.64
C GLU A 36 7.53 26.21 26.73
N TYR A 37 6.74 25.29 26.17
CA TYR A 37 5.58 25.65 25.36
C TYR A 37 4.51 26.41 26.16
N ALA A 38 4.22 25.98 27.38
CA ALA A 38 3.27 26.68 28.25
C ALA A 38 3.70 28.12 28.55
N VAL A 39 4.97 28.34 28.84
CA VAL A 39 5.52 29.69 29.07
C VAL A 39 5.32 30.57 27.85
N GLN A 40 5.66 30.08 26.66
CA GLN A 40 5.50 30.83 25.41
C GLN A 40 4.02 31.11 25.10
N TYR A 41 3.16 30.11 25.24
CA TYR A 41 1.72 30.20 24.98
C TYR A 41 1.05 31.23 25.90
N PHE A 42 1.27 31.15 27.21
CA PHE A 42 0.64 32.07 28.16
C PHE A 42 1.21 33.49 28.08
N ASN A 43 2.50 33.67 27.77
CA ASN A 43 3.07 34.99 27.51
C ASN A 43 2.45 35.65 26.27
N LYS A 44 2.25 34.87 25.19
CA LYS A 44 1.55 35.35 23.99
C LYS A 44 0.09 35.70 24.27
N LEU A 45 -0.61 34.85 25.04
CA LEU A 45 -1.99 35.09 25.46
C LEU A 45 -2.12 36.37 26.31
N GLN A 46 -1.18 36.61 27.23
CA GLN A 46 -1.14 37.82 28.06
C GLN A 46 -0.89 39.07 27.21
N SER A 47 0.04 38.98 26.25
CA SER A 47 0.39 40.10 25.36
C SER A 47 -0.79 40.52 24.48
N ASN A 48 -1.54 39.54 23.94
CA ASN A 48 -2.75 39.78 23.16
C ASN A 48 -3.86 40.43 23.99
N ARG A 49 -4.04 40.02 25.25
CA ARG A 49 -5.01 40.65 26.17
C ARG A 49 -4.64 42.10 26.50
N GLN A 50 -3.35 42.39 26.67
CA GLN A 50 -2.88 43.76 26.90
C GLN A 50 -3.01 44.65 25.66
N ALA A 51 -2.77 44.10 24.48
CA ALA A 51 -3.00 44.79 23.21
C ALA A 51 -4.47 45.19 23.05
N ALA A 52 -5.40 44.26 23.32
CA ALA A 52 -6.85 44.54 23.26
C ALA A 52 -7.31 45.61 24.27
N ALA A 53 -6.69 45.68 25.46
CA ALA A 53 -7.02 46.69 26.47
C ALA A 53 -6.53 48.10 26.11
N ASN A 54 -5.46 48.24 25.33
CA ASN A 54 -4.91 49.53 24.91
C ASN A 54 -5.69 50.21 23.77
N PHE A 55 -6.63 49.52 23.11
CA PHE A 55 -7.50 50.09 22.07
C PHE A 55 -8.70 50.88 22.63
N TYR A 56 -8.95 50.86 23.94
CA TYR A 56 -10.03 51.61 24.59
C TYR A 56 -9.48 52.75 25.49
N ARG A 57 -9.02 53.85 24.88
CA ARG A 57 -8.93 55.17 25.54
C ARG A 57 -9.81 56.17 24.75
N PRO A 58 -10.84 56.77 25.37
CA PRO A 58 -11.72 57.69 24.67
C PRO A 58 -11.11 59.10 24.70
N ASP A 59 -10.40 59.49 23.64
CA ASP A 59 -10.08 60.90 23.39
C ASP A 59 -10.81 61.36 22.12
N SER A 60 -11.69 62.35 22.31
CA SER A 60 -12.40 63.17 21.32
C SER A 60 -13.73 62.63 20.71
N PRO A 61 -14.85 63.37 20.83
CA PRO A 61 -16.16 62.98 20.32
C PRO A 61 -16.38 63.49 18.89
N GLU A 62 -15.64 62.99 17.90
CA GLU A 62 -16.02 63.21 16.49
C GLU A 62 -15.28 62.22 15.56
N SER A 63 -15.77 60.98 15.49
CA SER A 63 -15.75 60.21 14.24
C SER A 63 -16.72 59.04 14.35
N SER A 64 -17.57 58.96 13.33
CA SER A 64 -18.65 58.00 13.20
C SER A 64 -18.13 56.57 13.19
N ILE A 65 -18.90 55.73 13.87
CA ILE A 65 -18.85 54.27 13.93
C ILE A 65 -18.56 53.68 12.54
N ILE A 66 -17.31 53.27 12.30
CA ILE A 66 -17.00 52.18 11.37
C ILE A 66 -16.64 51.00 12.27
N SER A 67 -17.56 50.04 12.30
CA SER A 67 -17.36 48.72 12.86
C SER A 67 -16.10 48.10 12.24
N GLN A 68 -14.99 48.13 12.96
CA GLN A 68 -13.93 47.17 12.75
C GLN A 68 -14.47 45.84 13.29
N GLU A 69 -15.06 45.05 12.40
CA GLU A 69 -15.16 43.61 12.60
C GLU A 69 -13.74 43.12 12.92
N GLU A 70 -13.52 42.67 14.16
CA GLU A 70 -12.34 41.88 14.48
C GLU A 70 -12.30 40.74 13.47
N GLU A 71 -11.26 40.69 12.63
CA GLU A 71 -11.12 39.56 11.71
C GLU A 71 -11.16 38.29 12.55
N PRO A 72 -12.12 37.39 12.29
CA PRO A 72 -12.22 36.17 13.06
C PRO A 72 -10.89 35.44 12.93
N VAL A 73 -10.38 34.96 14.05
CA VAL A 73 -9.23 34.04 14.11
C VAL A 73 -9.31 33.14 12.90
N ARG A 74 -8.32 33.20 12.01
CA ARG A 74 -8.24 32.38 10.78
C ARG A 74 -8.12 30.92 11.20
N ARG A 75 -9.26 30.34 11.62
CA ARG A 75 -9.51 28.90 11.58
C ARG A 75 -9.08 28.47 10.19
N PHE A 76 -8.44 27.31 10.07
CA PHE A 76 -8.11 26.70 8.78
C PHE A 76 -9.41 26.53 7.95
N THR A 77 -9.88 27.60 7.31
CA THR A 77 -11.08 27.66 6.48
C THR A 77 -10.78 27.24 5.06
N THR A 78 -9.59 26.67 4.83
CA THR A 78 -9.27 26.01 3.57
C THR A 78 -10.09 24.73 3.48
N ARG A 79 -11.25 24.82 2.84
CA ARG A 79 -12.08 23.65 2.52
C ARG A 79 -11.21 22.69 1.69
N ARG A 80 -11.03 21.46 2.20
CA ARG A 80 -10.39 20.39 1.42
C ARG A 80 -11.19 20.20 0.14
N LYS A 81 -10.54 20.41 -1.00
CA LYS A 81 -11.13 20.18 -2.32
C LYS A 81 -10.97 18.71 -2.68
N SER A 82 -11.97 18.14 -3.35
CA SER A 82 -11.85 16.81 -3.94
C SER A 82 -10.84 16.84 -5.08
N VAL A 83 -10.06 15.77 -5.21
CA VAL A 83 -9.17 15.54 -6.35
C VAL A 83 -9.67 14.32 -7.11
N PHE A 84 -9.56 14.37 -8.43
CA PHE A 84 -9.98 13.30 -9.31
C PHE A 84 -8.90 13.03 -10.35
N ALA A 85 -8.89 11.81 -10.87
CA ALA A 85 -8.12 11.41 -12.03
C ALA A 85 -9.09 10.94 -13.12
N GLU A 86 -8.59 10.76 -14.33
CA GLU A 86 -9.37 10.23 -15.44
C GLU A 86 -9.88 8.82 -15.11
N ALA A 87 -11.11 8.54 -15.56
CA ALA A 87 -11.68 7.20 -15.46
C ALA A 87 -10.93 6.26 -16.41
N TYR A 88 -10.65 5.05 -15.93
CA TYR A 88 -10.03 3.98 -16.70
C TYR A 88 -10.78 2.70 -16.39
N ASP A 89 -11.24 2.03 -17.44
CA ASP A 89 -11.92 0.75 -17.35
C ASP A 89 -10.96 -0.37 -17.80
N PRO A 90 -10.38 -1.13 -16.86
CA PRO A 90 -9.42 -2.17 -17.18
C PRO A 90 -10.03 -3.37 -17.93
N GLU A 91 -11.36 -3.56 -17.87
CA GLU A 91 -12.02 -4.69 -18.53
C GLU A 91 -12.12 -4.46 -20.03
N ASN A 92 -12.49 -3.25 -20.46
CA ASN A 92 -12.53 -2.88 -21.87
C ASN A 92 -11.13 -2.79 -22.49
N ASP A 93 -10.14 -2.33 -21.73
CA ASP A 93 -8.74 -2.24 -22.17
C ASP A 93 -8.00 -3.59 -22.09
N ALA A 94 -8.62 -4.65 -21.57
CA ALA A 94 -8.03 -5.99 -21.52
C ALA A 94 -8.03 -6.69 -22.89
N ASP A 95 -8.95 -6.29 -23.77
CA ASP A 95 -9.11 -6.82 -25.13
C ASP A 95 -8.32 -6.03 -26.18
N ASP A 96 -7.80 -4.84 -25.84
CA ASP A 96 -6.92 -4.04 -26.70
C ASP A 96 -5.44 -4.44 -26.55
N ASP A 97 -4.86 -4.73 -27.71
CA ASP A 97 -3.62 -5.45 -28.00
C ASP A 97 -2.37 -5.01 -27.20
N GLU A 98 -1.42 -5.95 -27.03
CA GLU A 98 -0.01 -5.68 -26.69
C GLU A 98 0.64 -4.59 -27.56
N ALA A 99 0.03 -4.25 -28.70
CA ALA A 99 0.45 -3.24 -29.66
C ALA A 99 0.52 -1.80 -29.10
N GLU A 100 -0.18 -1.48 -28.01
CA GLU A 100 -0.10 -0.14 -27.38
C GLU A 100 0.94 -0.02 -26.26
N ARG A 101 1.67 -1.09 -25.95
CA ARG A 101 2.73 -1.04 -24.95
C ARG A 101 3.90 -0.21 -25.49
N LYS A 102 3.96 1.05 -25.08
CA LYS A 102 5.08 1.94 -25.38
C LYS A 102 6.34 1.38 -24.73
N VAL A 103 7.30 0.94 -25.54
CA VAL A 103 8.61 0.49 -25.08
C VAL A 103 9.66 1.43 -25.65
N TYR A 104 10.31 2.18 -24.79
CA TYR A 104 11.44 3.03 -25.13
C TYR A 104 12.74 2.34 -24.69
N PRO A 105 13.62 1.98 -25.65
CA PRO A 105 14.83 1.23 -25.34
C PRO A 105 15.77 2.05 -24.44
N LYS A 106 16.40 1.36 -23.49
CA LYS A 106 17.34 1.91 -22.50
C LYS A 106 18.49 0.92 -22.33
N SER A 107 19.70 1.40 -22.08
CA SER A 107 20.81 0.52 -21.72
C SER A 107 20.59 -0.08 -20.33
N ASP A 108 21.25 -1.20 -20.03
CA ASP A 108 21.17 -1.84 -18.72
C ASP A 108 21.64 -0.90 -17.59
N GLU A 109 22.66 -0.09 -17.85
CA GLU A 109 23.14 0.93 -16.91
C GLU A 109 22.11 2.03 -16.65
N GLN A 110 21.42 2.50 -17.70
CA GLN A 110 20.35 3.49 -17.57
C GLN A 110 19.18 2.91 -16.78
N ARG A 111 18.77 1.66 -17.09
CA ARG A 111 17.70 0.97 -16.36
C ARG A 111 18.08 0.83 -14.88
N ALA A 112 19.30 0.43 -14.55
CA ALA A 112 19.76 0.30 -13.17
C ALA A 112 19.70 1.63 -12.39
N ARG A 113 20.21 2.73 -12.97
CA ARG A 113 20.13 4.06 -12.34
C ARG A 113 18.69 4.56 -12.17
N LEU A 114 17.85 4.33 -13.18
CA LEU A 114 16.44 4.73 -13.15
C LEU A 114 15.67 3.94 -12.07
N THR A 115 15.87 2.62 -12.00
CA THR A 115 15.34 1.77 -10.93
C THR A 115 15.76 2.27 -9.54
N ASP A 116 17.05 2.58 -9.37
CA ASP A 116 17.58 3.06 -8.08
C ASP A 116 16.95 4.40 -7.67
N SER A 117 16.69 5.28 -8.65
CA SER A 117 16.06 6.58 -8.43
C SER A 117 14.59 6.43 -8.01
N VAL A 118 13.83 5.56 -8.68
CA VAL A 118 12.37 5.48 -8.46
C VAL A 118 11.96 4.54 -7.31
N LYS A 119 12.78 3.58 -6.90
CA LYS A 119 12.41 2.54 -5.90
C LYS A 119 11.91 3.10 -4.56
N ASN A 120 12.38 4.28 -4.16
CA ASN A 120 12.03 4.91 -2.88
C ASN A 120 10.81 5.83 -2.97
N VAL A 121 10.36 6.16 -4.17
CA VAL A 121 9.18 7.00 -4.37
C VAL A 121 7.93 6.17 -4.03
N LEU A 122 7.03 6.76 -3.24
CA LEU A 122 5.85 6.09 -2.67
C LEU A 122 5.04 5.31 -3.71
N LEU A 123 4.90 5.85 -4.91
CA LEU A 123 4.14 5.28 -6.02
C LEU A 123 4.73 4.00 -6.58
N PHE A 124 6.05 3.84 -6.48
CA PHE A 124 6.77 2.74 -7.10
C PHE A 124 7.23 1.70 -6.08
N ARG A 125 7.26 2.05 -4.78
CA ARG A 125 7.68 1.15 -3.68
C ARG A 125 6.85 -0.13 -3.57
N SER A 126 5.59 -0.10 -3.97
CA SER A 126 4.67 -1.24 -3.88
C SER A 126 4.56 -2.05 -5.16
N LEU A 127 5.31 -1.70 -6.21
CA LEU A 127 5.28 -2.40 -7.48
C LEU A 127 6.11 -3.67 -7.39
N ASP A 128 5.62 -4.74 -8.00
CA ASP A 128 6.45 -5.92 -8.25
C ASP A 128 7.46 -5.67 -9.38
N ASP A 129 8.44 -6.56 -9.52
CA ASP A 129 9.51 -6.41 -10.51
C ASP A 129 8.98 -6.36 -11.94
N GLU A 130 7.90 -7.08 -12.24
CA GLU A 130 7.29 -7.07 -13.56
C GLU A 130 6.68 -5.69 -13.83
N GLN A 131 5.85 -5.19 -12.92
CA GLN A 131 5.24 -3.85 -12.98
C GLN A 131 6.30 -2.75 -13.08
N MET A 132 7.36 -2.84 -12.28
CA MET A 132 8.48 -1.90 -12.33
C MET A 132 9.11 -1.90 -13.73
N ASN A 133 9.38 -3.07 -14.31
CA ASN A 133 9.89 -3.17 -15.67
C ASN A 133 8.95 -2.54 -16.70
N GLN A 134 7.63 -2.78 -16.60
CA GLN A 134 6.65 -2.17 -17.51
C GLN A 134 6.65 -0.64 -17.41
N VAL A 135 6.75 -0.09 -16.20
CA VAL A 135 6.89 1.35 -15.95
C VAL A 135 8.17 1.88 -16.61
N LEU A 136 9.31 1.24 -16.34
CA LEU A 136 10.60 1.67 -16.89
C LEU A 136 10.60 1.61 -18.42
N ASP A 137 9.99 0.59 -19.02
CA ASP A 137 9.86 0.46 -20.48
C ASP A 137 9.08 1.65 -21.06
N ALA A 138 8.02 2.09 -20.37
CA ALA A 138 7.14 3.17 -20.80
C ALA A 138 7.71 4.58 -20.62
N MET A 139 8.77 4.77 -19.82
CA MET A 139 9.41 6.07 -19.66
C MET A 139 10.14 6.48 -20.94
N PHE A 140 9.88 7.69 -21.46
CA PHE A 140 10.52 8.20 -22.67
C PHE A 140 11.57 9.26 -22.36
N GLU A 141 12.53 9.41 -23.26
CA GLU A 141 13.60 10.40 -23.16
C GLU A 141 13.08 11.81 -23.49
N LYS A 142 13.39 12.80 -22.65
CA LYS A 142 13.16 14.22 -22.91
C LYS A 142 14.48 14.99 -22.74
N ARG A 143 15.03 15.44 -23.87
CA ARG A 143 16.17 16.37 -23.91
C ARG A 143 15.70 17.79 -23.64
N VAL A 144 16.50 18.54 -22.91
CA VAL A 144 16.21 19.94 -22.57
C VAL A 144 17.42 20.82 -22.83
N GLN A 145 17.17 22.06 -23.23
CA GLN A 145 18.21 23.07 -23.43
C GLN A 145 18.30 24.02 -22.23
N PRO A 146 19.45 24.71 -22.03
CA PRO A 146 19.56 25.76 -21.01
C PRO A 146 18.42 26.78 -21.12
N ASP A 147 17.96 27.25 -19.97
CA ASP A 147 16.84 28.19 -19.81
C ASP A 147 15.45 27.66 -20.23
N GLU A 148 15.32 26.42 -20.71
CA GLU A 148 14.03 25.79 -21.00
C GLU A 148 13.25 25.53 -19.70
N PHE A 149 11.95 25.82 -19.70
CA PHE A 149 11.05 25.46 -18.60
C PHE A 149 10.43 24.09 -18.87
N ILE A 150 10.71 23.13 -17.99
CA ILE A 150 10.16 21.77 -18.04
C ILE A 150 8.74 21.77 -17.45
N ILE A 151 8.55 22.54 -16.38
CA ILE A 151 7.29 22.71 -15.68
C ILE A 151 7.14 24.20 -15.39
N ARG A 152 5.93 24.76 -15.54
CA ARG A 152 5.60 26.07 -14.99
C ARG A 152 4.59 25.92 -13.86
N GLN A 153 4.78 26.72 -12.82
CA GLN A 153 3.88 26.76 -11.67
C GLN A 153 2.47 27.16 -12.13
N GLY A 154 1.47 26.42 -11.66
CA GLY A 154 0.07 26.62 -12.02
C GLY A 154 -0.40 25.84 -13.24
N ASP A 155 0.50 25.30 -14.07
CA ASP A 155 0.14 24.45 -15.20
C ASP A 155 -0.48 23.13 -14.72
N ASP A 156 -1.26 22.50 -15.58
CA ASP A 156 -1.75 21.15 -15.34
C ASP A 156 -0.59 20.14 -15.33
N GLY A 157 -0.66 19.19 -14.41
CA GLY A 157 0.42 18.24 -14.18
C GLY A 157 0.31 17.00 -15.04
N ASP A 158 0.96 16.94 -16.20
CA ASP A 158 0.76 15.77 -17.10
C ASP A 158 1.77 14.63 -16.90
N ASN A 159 3.02 14.99 -16.58
CA ASN A 159 4.14 14.05 -16.56
C ASN A 159 4.89 14.02 -15.22
N PHE A 160 5.49 12.87 -14.96
CA PHE A 160 6.53 12.67 -13.97
C PHE A 160 7.89 12.69 -14.64
N TYR A 161 8.91 13.22 -13.96
CA TYR A 161 10.27 13.31 -14.49
C TYR A 161 11.31 12.80 -13.50
N VAL A 162 12.29 12.06 -14.03
CA VAL A 162 13.51 11.64 -13.33
C VAL A 162 14.70 12.23 -14.07
N ILE A 163 15.64 12.82 -13.32
CA ILE A 163 16.84 13.43 -13.90
C ILE A 163 17.86 12.33 -14.23
N GLU A 164 18.27 12.28 -15.49
CA GLU A 164 19.41 11.46 -15.94
C GLU A 164 20.70 12.29 -15.95
N SER A 165 20.64 13.55 -16.39
CA SER A 165 21.77 14.48 -16.34
C SER A 165 21.32 15.93 -16.45
N GLY A 166 22.19 16.86 -16.02
CA GLY A 166 21.97 18.29 -16.09
C GLY A 166 21.59 18.92 -14.74
N VAL A 167 21.57 20.25 -14.71
CA VAL A 167 21.28 21.05 -13.52
C VAL A 167 19.95 21.77 -13.70
N TYR A 168 19.07 21.70 -12.70
CA TYR A 168 17.70 22.22 -12.79
C TYR A 168 17.36 23.04 -11.55
N LYS A 169 16.86 24.26 -11.73
CA LYS A 169 16.40 25.10 -10.61
C LYS A 169 14.88 25.01 -10.42
N VAL A 170 14.48 24.93 -9.17
CA VAL A 170 13.10 24.98 -8.70
C VAL A 170 12.77 26.41 -8.33
N ILE A 171 11.72 26.96 -8.93
CA ILE A 171 11.26 28.33 -8.72
C ILE A 171 9.81 28.30 -8.24
N CYS A 172 9.51 28.91 -7.10
CA CYS A 172 8.14 29.03 -6.57
C CYS A 172 7.84 30.50 -6.30
N ASN A 173 6.74 31.01 -6.86
CA ASN A 173 6.33 32.41 -6.77
C ASN A 173 7.41 33.42 -7.21
N GLY A 174 8.30 33.00 -8.11
CA GLY A 174 9.43 33.81 -8.60
C GLY A 174 10.74 33.63 -7.82
N ASP A 175 10.70 33.02 -6.64
CA ASP A 175 11.87 32.80 -5.80
C ASP A 175 12.53 31.46 -6.09
N HIS A 176 13.86 31.44 -6.09
CA HIS A 176 14.65 30.22 -6.17
C HIS A 176 14.55 29.45 -4.85
N ILE A 177 14.05 28.21 -4.91
CA ILE A 177 13.85 27.37 -3.72
C ILE A 177 14.96 26.32 -3.58
N PHE A 178 15.31 25.68 -4.69
CA PHE A 178 16.20 24.51 -4.69
C PHE A 178 16.83 24.29 -6.06
N THR A 179 17.99 23.63 -6.11
CA THR A 179 18.66 23.20 -7.36
C THR A 179 18.89 21.69 -7.32
N TYR A 180 18.42 20.99 -8.35
CA TYR A 180 18.83 19.62 -8.64
C TYR A 180 20.14 19.62 -9.44
N ASP A 181 21.02 18.70 -9.10
CA ASP A 181 22.31 18.50 -9.77
C ASP A 181 22.47 17.03 -10.17
N ASN A 182 22.28 16.74 -11.46
CA ASN A 182 22.41 15.43 -12.12
C ASN A 182 21.61 14.28 -11.49
N THR A 183 20.77 14.56 -10.49
CA THR A 183 20.02 13.58 -9.72
C THR A 183 18.75 14.24 -9.21
N GLY A 184 17.70 13.43 -9.03
CA GLY A 184 16.45 13.87 -8.43
C GLY A 184 15.24 13.59 -9.30
N ILE A 185 14.09 13.83 -8.69
CA ILE A 185 12.79 13.45 -9.21
C ILE A 185 11.83 14.60 -8.94
N PHE A 186 10.98 14.92 -9.90
CA PHE A 186 9.95 15.94 -9.70
C PHE A 186 8.67 15.62 -10.46
N GLY A 187 7.56 16.11 -9.91
CA GLY A 187 6.25 15.96 -10.53
C GLY A 187 5.56 14.62 -10.29
N GLU A 188 5.98 13.82 -9.30
CA GLU A 188 5.38 12.51 -8.97
C GLU A 188 3.88 12.58 -8.66
N LEU A 189 3.42 13.65 -8.00
CA LEU A 189 2.00 13.82 -7.66
C LEU A 189 1.10 13.93 -8.90
N ALA A 190 1.67 14.33 -10.05
CA ALA A 190 0.95 14.35 -11.32
C ALA A 190 0.52 12.96 -11.78
N LEU A 191 1.15 11.88 -11.31
CA LEU A 191 0.74 10.51 -11.63
C LEU A 191 -0.51 10.05 -10.88
N LEU A 192 -0.82 10.68 -9.73
CA LEU A 192 -1.95 10.29 -8.89
C LEU A 192 -3.24 11.01 -9.26
N TYR A 193 -3.19 12.33 -9.38
CA TYR A 193 -4.38 13.18 -9.60
C TYR A 193 -4.03 14.45 -10.37
N ASN A 194 -5.06 15.04 -10.98
CA ASN A 194 -4.91 16.32 -11.66
C ASN A 194 -4.87 17.50 -10.68
N VAL A 195 -3.66 17.90 -10.30
CA VAL A 195 -3.42 19.05 -9.43
C VAL A 195 -2.44 20.01 -10.12
N PRO A 196 -2.68 21.33 -10.07
CA PRO A 196 -1.76 22.32 -10.63
C PRO A 196 -0.35 22.19 -10.05
N ARG A 197 0.65 22.47 -10.88
CA ARG A 197 2.06 22.40 -10.51
C ARG A 197 2.39 23.41 -9.42
N ALA A 198 2.98 22.93 -8.33
CA ALA A 198 3.31 23.77 -7.16
C ALA A 198 4.52 24.70 -7.38
N ALA A 199 5.41 24.37 -8.31
CA ALA A 199 6.60 25.14 -8.64
C ALA A 199 6.97 24.98 -10.12
N SER A 200 7.74 25.93 -10.64
CA SER A 200 8.35 25.85 -11.96
C SER A 200 9.71 25.15 -11.88
N ILE A 201 10.06 24.40 -12.92
CA ILE A 201 11.37 23.76 -13.06
C ILE A 201 12.00 24.29 -14.34
N GLN A 202 13.17 24.91 -14.22
CA GLN A 202 13.93 25.45 -15.36
C GLN A 202 15.31 24.80 -15.45
N ALA A 203 15.70 24.39 -16.66
CA ALA A 203 17.04 23.88 -16.93
C ALA A 203 18.07 25.02 -16.84
N VAL A 204 19.19 24.75 -16.17
CA VAL A 204 20.35 25.66 -16.10
C VAL A 204 21.40 25.26 -17.13
N THR A 205 21.52 23.96 -17.39
CA THR A 205 22.41 23.38 -18.42
C THR A 205 21.59 22.60 -19.44
N GLU A 206 22.22 22.15 -20.53
CA GLU A 206 21.68 21.05 -21.31
C GLU A 206 21.54 19.82 -20.37
N GLY A 207 20.47 19.06 -20.56
CA GLY A 207 20.15 17.95 -19.68
C GLY A 207 19.25 16.91 -20.31
N LEU A 208 19.14 15.79 -19.61
CA LEU A 208 18.38 14.63 -20.03
C LEU A 208 17.45 14.18 -18.91
N LEU A 209 16.19 13.96 -19.26
CA LEU A 209 15.15 13.51 -18.35
C LEU A 209 14.49 12.24 -18.87
N TRP A 210 14.11 11.35 -17.95
CA TRP A 210 13.13 10.31 -18.21
C TRP A 210 11.75 10.80 -17.81
N ALA A 211 10.80 10.74 -18.73
CA ALA A 211 9.44 11.24 -18.53
C ALA A 211 8.41 10.12 -18.67
N MET A 212 7.31 10.21 -17.91
CA MET A 212 6.16 9.32 -18.05
C MET A 212 4.87 10.09 -17.79
N ASP A 213 3.87 9.87 -18.64
CA ASP A 213 2.57 10.50 -18.50
C ASP A 213 1.66 9.74 -17.51
N ARG A 214 0.73 10.48 -16.89
CA ARG A 214 -0.23 9.95 -15.92
C ARG A 214 -1.05 8.78 -16.47
N GLN A 215 -1.55 8.89 -17.71
CA GLN A 215 -2.46 7.89 -18.29
C GLN A 215 -1.73 6.56 -18.48
N THR A 216 -0.53 6.60 -19.03
CA THR A 216 0.32 5.41 -19.21
C THR A 216 0.64 4.74 -17.88
N PHE A 217 1.01 5.50 -16.84
CA PHE A 217 1.25 4.94 -15.51
C PHE A 217 0.01 4.27 -14.91
N ARG A 218 -1.12 4.99 -14.90
CA ARG A 218 -2.39 4.47 -14.35
C ARG A 218 -2.85 3.23 -15.11
N ARG A 219 -2.71 3.21 -16.43
CA ARG A 219 -3.02 2.05 -17.26
C ARG A 219 -2.19 0.83 -16.88
N ILE A 220 -0.86 0.97 -16.75
CA ILE A 220 0.02 -0.13 -16.35
C ILE A 220 -0.40 -0.70 -14.99
N LEU A 221 -0.62 0.18 -13.99
CA LEU A 221 -1.01 -0.25 -12.65
C LEU A 221 -2.38 -0.93 -12.61
N LEU A 222 -3.39 -0.28 -13.18
CA LEU A 222 -4.77 -0.77 -13.11
C LEU A 222 -4.96 -2.04 -13.96
N LYS A 223 -4.32 -2.12 -15.14
CA LYS A 223 -4.34 -3.33 -15.99
C LYS A 223 -3.63 -4.50 -15.30
N SER A 224 -2.46 -4.26 -14.70
CA SER A 224 -1.74 -5.31 -13.96
C SER A 224 -2.53 -5.80 -12.75
N ALA A 225 -3.08 -4.89 -11.93
CA ALA A 225 -3.92 -5.23 -10.80
C ALA A 225 -5.18 -6.01 -11.21
N PHE A 226 -5.83 -5.60 -12.31
CA PHE A 226 -6.98 -6.31 -12.87
C PHE A 226 -6.62 -7.71 -13.36
N LYS A 227 -5.55 -7.86 -14.14
CA LYS A 227 -5.06 -9.18 -14.61
C LYS A 227 -4.73 -10.10 -13.43
N LYS A 228 -4.06 -9.56 -12.40
CA LYS A 228 -3.74 -10.31 -11.18
C LYS A 228 -5.00 -10.77 -10.45
N ARG A 229 -6.01 -9.90 -10.29
CA ARG A 229 -7.29 -10.26 -9.68
C ARG A 229 -8.02 -11.35 -10.48
N LYS A 230 -8.12 -11.21 -11.80
CA LYS A 230 -8.76 -12.21 -12.69
C LYS A 230 -8.04 -13.57 -12.64
N MET A 231 -6.72 -13.56 -12.58
CA MET A 231 -5.92 -14.77 -12.39
C MET A 231 -6.22 -15.43 -11.03
N TYR A 232 -6.26 -14.66 -9.95
CA TYR A 232 -6.60 -15.15 -8.61
C TYR A 232 -8.01 -15.69 -8.51
N GLU A 233 -9.00 -15.02 -9.13
CA GLU A 233 -10.35 -15.55 -9.25
C GLU A 233 -10.37 -16.91 -9.98
N THR A 234 -9.62 -17.03 -11.08
CA THR A 234 -9.51 -18.30 -11.81
C THR A 234 -8.90 -19.42 -10.96
N LEU A 235 -7.90 -19.09 -10.12
CA LEU A 235 -7.29 -20.03 -9.19
C LEU A 235 -8.25 -20.44 -8.07
N LEU A 236 -9.03 -19.51 -7.52
CA LEU A 236 -10.04 -19.81 -6.50
C LEU A 236 -11.18 -20.66 -7.07
N ASP A 237 -11.55 -20.43 -8.33
CA ASP A 237 -12.60 -21.17 -9.03
C ASP A 237 -12.20 -22.61 -9.37
N SER A 238 -10.91 -22.92 -9.42
CA SER A 238 -10.43 -24.29 -9.62
C SER A 238 -10.61 -25.16 -8.36
N VAL A 239 -10.74 -24.54 -7.18
CA VAL A 239 -10.88 -25.24 -5.90
C VAL A 239 -12.34 -25.63 -5.64
N PRO A 240 -12.70 -26.94 -5.64
CA PRO A 240 -14.09 -27.38 -5.50
C PRO A 240 -14.76 -26.89 -4.22
N MET A 241 -14.04 -26.88 -3.09
CA MET A 241 -14.60 -26.43 -1.81
C MET A 241 -14.90 -24.93 -1.77
N LEU A 242 -14.22 -24.11 -2.59
CA LEU A 242 -14.44 -22.66 -2.67
C LEU A 242 -15.54 -22.27 -3.67
N LYS A 243 -16.02 -23.20 -4.51
CA LYS A 243 -17.14 -22.95 -5.44
C LYS A 243 -18.47 -22.69 -4.74
N ALA A 244 -18.61 -23.07 -3.48
CA ALA A 244 -19.79 -22.77 -2.67
C ALA A 244 -19.91 -21.27 -2.33
N LEU A 245 -18.83 -20.51 -2.47
CA LEU A 245 -18.77 -19.09 -2.13
C LEU A 245 -19.40 -18.23 -3.21
N LYS A 246 -20.02 -17.13 -2.79
CA LYS A 246 -20.54 -16.12 -3.70
C LYS A 246 -19.38 -15.36 -4.37
N SER A 247 -19.66 -14.72 -5.50
CA SER A 247 -18.67 -13.93 -6.25
C SER A 247 -17.95 -12.88 -5.39
N TYR A 248 -18.69 -12.09 -4.58
CA TYR A 248 -18.05 -11.08 -3.71
C TYR A 248 -17.18 -11.71 -2.60
N GLU A 249 -17.50 -12.92 -2.13
CA GLU A 249 -16.73 -13.63 -1.10
C GLU A 249 -15.41 -14.14 -1.69
N ARG A 250 -15.45 -14.68 -2.92
CA ARG A 250 -14.25 -15.03 -3.68
C ARG A 250 -13.39 -13.81 -4.00
N MET A 251 -14.01 -12.66 -4.31
CA MET A 251 -13.29 -11.42 -4.55
C MET A 251 -12.52 -10.94 -3.31
N ASN A 252 -13.14 -11.04 -2.12
CA ASN A 252 -12.45 -10.75 -0.86
C ASN A 252 -11.28 -11.71 -0.58
N LEU A 253 -11.41 -13.00 -0.94
CA LEU A 253 -10.30 -13.95 -0.86
C LEU A 253 -9.19 -13.62 -1.85
N ALA A 254 -9.54 -13.24 -3.09
CA ALA A 254 -8.58 -12.86 -4.11
C ALA A 254 -7.74 -11.66 -3.66
N ASP A 255 -8.37 -10.67 -3.01
CA ASP A 255 -7.68 -9.50 -2.46
C ASP A 255 -6.78 -9.84 -1.24
N ALA A 256 -7.01 -10.97 -0.58
CA ALA A 256 -6.21 -11.45 0.56
C ALA A 256 -5.02 -12.34 0.15
N LEU A 257 -4.94 -12.77 -1.11
CA LEU A 257 -3.85 -13.58 -1.61
C LEU A 257 -2.55 -12.78 -1.71
N VAL A 258 -1.46 -13.36 -1.21
CA VAL A 258 -0.12 -12.77 -1.24
C VAL A 258 0.80 -13.63 -2.09
N SER A 259 1.50 -13.02 -3.04
CA SER A 259 2.45 -13.75 -3.88
C SER A 259 3.73 -14.08 -3.10
N LYS A 260 4.21 -15.32 -3.21
CA LYS A 260 5.48 -15.82 -2.64
C LYS A 260 6.31 -16.48 -3.73
N HIS A 261 7.62 -16.35 -3.63
CA HIS A 261 8.60 -16.95 -4.54
C HIS A 261 9.45 -17.97 -3.78
N PHE A 262 9.71 -19.10 -4.42
CA PHE A 262 10.54 -20.17 -3.90
C PHE A 262 11.58 -20.57 -4.94
N CYS A 263 12.83 -20.70 -4.52
CA CYS A 263 13.92 -21.13 -5.39
C CYS A 263 13.88 -22.64 -5.62
N SER A 264 14.55 -23.10 -6.68
CA SER A 264 14.67 -24.53 -6.97
C SER A 264 15.12 -25.34 -5.76
N THR A 265 14.44 -26.47 -5.51
CA THR A 265 14.65 -27.40 -4.38
C THR A 265 14.29 -26.87 -3.00
N GLU A 266 13.81 -25.63 -2.89
CA GLU A 266 13.36 -25.05 -1.62
C GLU A 266 12.12 -25.80 -1.09
N ARG A 267 12.08 -26.03 0.22
CA ARG A 267 10.94 -26.68 0.88
C ARG A 267 9.88 -25.64 1.23
N ILE A 268 8.71 -25.77 0.62
CA ILE A 268 7.56 -24.90 0.82
C ILE A 268 6.75 -25.33 2.05
N ILE A 269 6.47 -26.63 2.13
CA ILE A 269 5.74 -27.24 3.25
C ILE A 269 6.58 -28.39 3.81
N LYS A 270 6.55 -28.55 5.13
CA LYS A 270 7.13 -29.71 5.82
C LYS A 270 6.02 -30.56 6.42
N GLN A 271 6.10 -31.87 6.21
CA GLN A 271 5.23 -32.85 6.84
C GLN A 271 5.29 -32.75 8.37
N GLY A 272 4.14 -32.86 9.02
CA GLY A 272 3.97 -32.79 10.47
C GLY A 272 3.90 -31.38 11.05
N ASP A 273 4.21 -30.33 10.27
CA ASP A 273 4.06 -28.95 10.74
C ASP A 273 2.57 -28.56 10.80
N VAL A 274 2.27 -27.51 11.58
CA VAL A 274 0.93 -26.91 11.63
C VAL A 274 0.67 -26.17 10.31
N ALA A 275 -0.58 -26.15 9.86
CA ALA A 275 -0.94 -25.41 8.66
C ALA A 275 -0.78 -23.91 8.88
N ASP A 276 -0.03 -23.26 7.99
CA ASP A 276 0.12 -21.81 7.91
C ASP A 276 -0.82 -21.19 6.86
N GLY A 277 -1.27 -21.96 5.87
CA GLY A 277 -2.24 -21.51 4.88
C GLY A 277 -2.44 -22.51 3.73
N MET A 278 -3.00 -22.06 2.63
CA MET A 278 -3.05 -22.81 1.37
C MET A 278 -2.33 -22.06 0.26
N TYR A 279 -1.89 -22.80 -0.75
CA TYR A 279 -1.00 -22.33 -1.79
C TYR A 279 -1.59 -22.63 -3.17
N PHE A 280 -1.52 -21.68 -4.07
CA PHE A 280 -1.96 -21.80 -5.47
C PHE A 280 -0.76 -21.53 -6.38
N ILE A 281 -0.51 -22.40 -7.35
CA ILE A 281 0.66 -22.29 -8.22
C ILE A 281 0.37 -21.29 -9.35
N GLU A 282 0.97 -20.10 -9.25
CA GLU A 282 0.90 -19.07 -10.31
C GLU A 282 1.80 -19.45 -11.49
N ASP A 283 3.01 -19.95 -11.18
CA ASP A 283 4.02 -20.35 -12.16
C ASP A 283 5.02 -21.36 -11.55
N GLY A 284 5.61 -22.22 -12.39
CA GLY A 284 6.52 -23.29 -11.97
C GLY A 284 5.81 -24.60 -11.60
N ASN A 285 6.59 -25.54 -11.03
CA ASN A 285 6.12 -26.87 -10.61
C ASN A 285 6.60 -27.19 -9.20
N VAL A 286 5.84 -28.00 -8.46
CA VAL A 286 6.21 -28.50 -7.14
C VAL A 286 6.10 -30.01 -7.08
N VAL A 287 6.94 -30.62 -6.23
CA VAL A 287 6.91 -32.05 -5.93
C VAL A 287 6.41 -32.27 -4.51
N VAL A 288 5.39 -33.11 -4.38
CA VAL A 288 4.84 -33.54 -3.10
C VAL A 288 5.52 -34.84 -2.71
N LYS A 289 6.16 -34.86 -1.53
CA LYS A 289 6.85 -36.03 -0.98
C LYS A 289 6.32 -36.36 0.41
N MET A 290 6.16 -37.63 0.71
CA MET A 290 5.79 -38.11 2.04
C MET A 290 6.91 -38.97 2.60
N ASP A 291 7.22 -38.75 3.87
CA ASP A 291 8.13 -39.61 4.61
C ASP A 291 7.42 -40.91 5.01
N GLN A 292 7.99 -42.03 4.57
CA GLN A 292 7.59 -43.39 4.91
C GLN A 292 8.83 -44.12 5.45
N ASP A 293 8.82 -44.43 6.75
CA ASP A 293 9.91 -45.13 7.45
C ASP A 293 11.30 -44.48 7.26
N GLY A 294 11.37 -43.15 7.24
CA GLY A 294 12.61 -42.38 7.08
C GLY A 294 13.07 -42.23 5.62
N LYS A 295 12.22 -42.59 4.65
CA LYS A 295 12.44 -42.37 3.21
C LYS A 295 11.37 -41.47 2.65
N GLU A 296 11.79 -40.36 2.02
CA GLU A 296 10.88 -39.51 1.27
C GLU A 296 10.52 -40.16 -0.07
N ILE A 297 9.23 -40.43 -0.27
CA ILE A 297 8.68 -40.95 -1.52
C ILE A 297 7.88 -39.84 -2.21
N GLU A 298 8.17 -39.62 -3.49
CA GLU A 298 7.40 -38.72 -4.35
C GLU A 298 6.00 -39.29 -4.61
N ILE A 299 4.96 -38.53 -4.24
CA ILE A 299 3.56 -38.93 -4.43
C ILE A 299 2.98 -38.28 -5.70
N SER A 300 3.30 -37.01 -5.93
CA SER A 300 2.68 -36.24 -6.99
C SER A 300 3.52 -35.04 -7.39
N ARG A 301 3.30 -34.56 -8.62
CA ARG A 301 3.80 -33.28 -9.12
C ARG A 301 2.63 -32.38 -9.47
N LEU A 302 2.71 -31.14 -9.05
CA LEU A 302 1.69 -30.13 -9.30
C LEU A 302 2.30 -28.97 -10.08
N GLY A 303 1.59 -28.48 -11.08
CA GLY A 303 2.00 -27.36 -11.91
C GLY A 303 1.03 -26.19 -11.85
N LYS A 304 1.30 -25.19 -12.69
CA LYS A 304 0.49 -23.97 -12.84
C LYS A 304 -1.02 -24.24 -12.87
N GLY A 305 -1.77 -23.48 -12.07
CA GLY A 305 -3.23 -23.57 -11.95
C GLY A 305 -3.71 -24.57 -10.89
N GLN A 306 -2.84 -25.44 -10.39
CA GLN A 306 -3.13 -26.34 -9.28
C GLN A 306 -2.84 -25.67 -7.94
N TYR A 307 -3.27 -26.31 -6.85
CA TYR A 307 -3.13 -25.82 -5.48
C TYR A 307 -2.77 -26.97 -4.54
N PHE A 308 -2.29 -26.63 -3.34
CA PHE A 308 -1.91 -27.58 -2.31
C PHE A 308 -2.00 -26.98 -0.90
N GLY A 309 -2.04 -27.84 0.12
CA GLY A 309 -2.05 -27.43 1.52
C GLY A 309 -3.43 -27.08 2.07
N GLU A 310 -4.49 -27.29 1.29
CA GLU A 310 -5.89 -27.12 1.68
C GLU A 310 -6.34 -28.14 2.74
N LEU A 311 -5.83 -29.38 2.68
CA LEU A 311 -6.33 -30.47 3.52
C LEU A 311 -6.15 -30.18 5.02
N ALA A 312 -5.04 -29.57 5.39
CA ALA A 312 -4.71 -29.26 6.78
C ALA A 312 -5.59 -28.10 7.34
N LEU A 313 -6.06 -27.19 6.48
CA LEU A 313 -7.00 -26.13 6.86
C LEU A 313 -8.39 -26.69 7.18
N VAL A 314 -8.79 -27.74 6.46
CA VAL A 314 -10.14 -28.32 6.58
C VAL A 314 -10.22 -29.38 7.67
N THR A 315 -9.19 -30.22 7.78
CA THR A 315 -9.17 -31.32 8.76
C THR A 315 -8.65 -30.90 10.13
N HIS A 316 -8.04 -29.71 10.23
CA HIS A 316 -7.30 -29.26 11.42
C HIS A 316 -6.23 -30.26 11.89
N ARG A 317 -5.70 -31.07 10.97
CA ARG A 317 -4.59 -31.99 11.19
C ARG A 317 -3.27 -31.38 10.72
N PRO A 318 -2.11 -31.85 11.23
CA PRO A 318 -0.81 -31.46 10.71
C PRO A 318 -0.65 -31.76 9.21
N ARG A 319 0.32 -31.11 8.57
CA ARG A 319 0.66 -31.31 7.15
C ARG A 319 0.93 -32.78 6.85
N ALA A 320 0.16 -33.38 5.93
CA ALA A 320 0.26 -34.80 5.60
C ALA A 320 1.51 -35.18 4.79
N ALA A 321 2.08 -34.22 4.06
CA ALA A 321 3.25 -34.41 3.21
C ALA A 321 4.08 -33.12 3.14
N SER A 322 5.35 -33.26 2.77
CA SER A 322 6.25 -32.15 2.45
C SER A 322 6.07 -31.75 0.97
N VAL A 323 6.27 -30.47 0.67
CA VAL A 323 6.20 -29.94 -0.70
C VAL A 323 7.47 -29.17 -1.00
N TYR A 324 8.08 -29.44 -2.14
CA TYR A 324 9.34 -28.88 -2.59
C TYR A 324 9.18 -28.20 -3.96
N ALA A 325 9.89 -27.10 -4.19
CA ALA A 325 9.94 -26.43 -5.48
C ALA A 325 10.77 -27.25 -6.50
N ASP A 326 10.24 -27.42 -7.72
CA ASP A 326 10.91 -28.05 -8.86
C ASP A 326 11.27 -26.98 -9.89
N GLY A 327 12.41 -26.32 -9.69
CA GLY A 327 12.74 -25.06 -10.35
C GLY A 327 12.23 -23.85 -9.57
N ASP A 328 12.27 -22.67 -10.21
CA ASP A 328 11.72 -21.46 -9.60
C ASP A 328 10.19 -21.50 -9.63
N VAL A 329 9.56 -21.30 -8.47
CA VAL A 329 8.12 -21.42 -8.30
C VAL A 329 7.56 -20.12 -7.74
N LYS A 330 6.46 -19.65 -8.34
CA LYS A 330 5.67 -18.54 -7.85
C LYS A 330 4.31 -19.05 -7.41
N VAL A 331 3.90 -18.72 -6.18
CA VAL A 331 2.62 -19.15 -5.64
C VAL A 331 1.85 -17.98 -5.05
N ALA A 332 0.53 -18.02 -5.14
CA ALA A 332 -0.36 -17.18 -4.35
C ALA A 332 -0.64 -17.91 -3.03
N PHE A 333 -0.44 -17.24 -1.91
CA PHE A 333 -0.60 -17.79 -0.57
C PHE A 333 -1.79 -17.15 0.13
N LEU A 334 -2.68 -17.99 0.67
CA LEU A 334 -3.79 -17.60 1.51
C LEU A 334 -3.52 -18.08 2.94
N ASP A 335 -3.29 -17.11 3.83
CA ASP A 335 -3.01 -17.34 5.24
C ASP A 335 -4.20 -17.98 5.99
N THR A 336 -3.93 -18.81 7.00
CA THR A 336 -4.96 -19.51 7.79
C THR A 336 -5.88 -18.55 8.53
N ASP A 337 -5.35 -17.50 9.15
CA ASP A 337 -6.17 -16.51 9.87
C ASP A 337 -7.00 -15.68 8.88
N CYS A 338 -6.46 -15.39 7.70
CA CYS A 338 -7.24 -14.80 6.61
C CYS A 338 -8.36 -15.73 6.14
N PHE A 339 -8.06 -17.00 5.90
CA PHE A 339 -9.02 -18.03 5.51
C PHE A 339 -10.15 -18.11 6.52
N GLU A 340 -9.85 -18.28 7.81
CA GLU A 340 -10.85 -18.39 8.88
C GLU A 340 -11.65 -17.11 9.09
N ARG A 341 -11.04 -15.92 8.97
CA ARG A 341 -11.78 -14.65 9.10
C ARG A 341 -12.71 -14.38 7.93
N LEU A 342 -12.25 -14.66 6.71
CA LEU A 342 -13.01 -14.39 5.49
C LEU A 342 -14.09 -15.46 5.25
N LEU A 343 -13.85 -16.69 5.69
CA LEU A 343 -14.79 -17.80 5.54
C LEU A 343 -15.61 -18.07 6.80
N GLY A 344 -15.18 -17.65 7.98
CA GLY A 344 -15.92 -17.80 9.24
C GLY A 344 -16.53 -19.19 9.43
N LYS A 345 -17.84 -19.24 9.68
CA LYS A 345 -18.64 -20.49 9.86
C LYS A 345 -18.82 -21.31 8.56
N CYS A 346 -18.16 -20.97 7.46
CA CYS A 346 -18.23 -21.72 6.21
C CYS A 346 -17.43 -23.04 6.25
N ALA A 347 -16.77 -23.40 7.36
CA ALA A 347 -16.30 -24.77 7.61
C ALA A 347 -17.39 -25.82 7.27
N ASN A 348 -18.64 -25.53 7.62
CA ASN A 348 -19.79 -26.40 7.32
C ASN A 348 -20.13 -26.47 5.81
N LEU A 349 -19.82 -25.44 5.03
CA LEU A 349 -19.98 -25.43 3.56
C LEU A 349 -18.83 -26.15 2.88
N LEU A 350 -17.61 -26.03 3.42
CA LEU A 350 -16.43 -26.77 2.99
C LEU A 350 -16.66 -28.28 3.15
N GLU A 351 -17.30 -28.73 4.24
CA GLU A 351 -17.69 -30.14 4.46
C GLU A 351 -18.49 -30.78 3.32
N SER A 352 -19.33 -30.00 2.63
CA SER A 352 -20.09 -30.50 1.47
C SER A 352 -19.21 -30.71 0.24
N GLY A 353 -18.13 -29.93 0.09
CA GLY A 353 -17.10 -30.10 -0.94
C GLY A 353 -16.08 -31.21 -0.64
N ILE A 354 -15.97 -31.63 0.63
CA ILE A 354 -15.05 -32.69 1.09
C ILE A 354 -15.43 -34.08 0.56
N SER A 355 -16.63 -34.31 0.02
CA SER A 355 -17.00 -35.65 -0.47
C SER A 355 -16.05 -36.18 -1.56
N GLY A 356 -15.38 -35.30 -2.32
CA GLY A 356 -14.31 -35.69 -3.25
C GLY A 356 -12.95 -35.94 -2.57
N TYR A 357 -12.70 -35.29 -1.44
CA TYR A 357 -11.49 -35.44 -0.61
C TYR A 357 -11.55 -36.62 0.36
N ARG A 358 -12.74 -37.08 0.72
CA ARG A 358 -12.93 -38.26 1.59
C ARG A 358 -12.26 -39.50 1.02
N TYR A 359 -12.19 -39.65 -0.31
CA TYR A 359 -11.45 -40.75 -0.93
C TYR A 359 -9.93 -40.65 -0.73
N LEU A 360 -9.38 -39.43 -0.77
CA LEU A 360 -7.95 -39.20 -0.51
C LEU A 360 -7.63 -39.28 0.99
N ASP A 361 -8.51 -38.76 1.86
CA ASP A 361 -8.36 -38.92 3.31
C ASP A 361 -8.59 -40.38 3.72
N ASP A 362 -9.47 -41.15 3.06
CA ASP A 362 -9.66 -42.59 3.33
C ASP A 362 -8.50 -43.43 2.78
N ASP A 363 -7.93 -43.12 1.62
CA ASP A 363 -6.70 -43.77 1.14
C ASP A 363 -5.49 -43.40 2.02
N LEU A 364 -5.37 -42.13 2.43
CA LEU A 364 -4.37 -41.68 3.40
C LEU A 364 -4.63 -42.27 4.79
N ARG A 365 -5.87 -42.46 5.21
CA ARG A 365 -6.26 -43.02 6.50
C ARG A 365 -6.09 -44.53 6.54
N ILE A 366 -6.39 -45.25 5.46
CA ILE A 366 -6.00 -46.66 5.28
C ILE A 366 -4.46 -46.75 5.35
N TYR A 367 -3.75 -45.77 4.81
CA TYR A 367 -2.29 -45.68 4.91
C TYR A 367 -1.79 -45.41 6.35
N TYR A 368 -2.39 -44.43 7.06
CA TYR A 368 -2.08 -44.10 8.46
C TYR A 368 -2.48 -45.22 9.44
N ASP A 369 -3.62 -45.88 9.23
CA ASP A 369 -4.10 -47.00 10.05
C ASP A 369 -3.20 -48.24 9.86
N ASN A 370 -2.68 -48.48 8.65
CA ASN A 370 -1.70 -49.55 8.39
C ASN A 370 -0.35 -49.28 9.08
N ILE A 371 0.16 -48.04 9.07
CA ILE A 371 1.39 -47.67 9.80
C ILE A 371 1.21 -47.83 11.32
N THR A 372 0.04 -47.46 11.85
CA THR A 372 -0.27 -47.57 13.29
C THR A 372 -0.49 -49.04 13.71
N MET A 373 -0.99 -49.90 12.82
CA MET A 373 -1.08 -51.35 13.09
C MET A 373 0.29 -52.05 13.08
N PHE A 374 1.19 -51.69 12.17
CA PHE A 374 2.53 -52.31 12.11
C PHE A 374 3.44 -51.90 13.28
N GLN A 375 3.31 -50.67 13.80
CA GLN A 375 4.05 -50.23 15.00
C GLN A 375 3.54 -50.87 16.30
N ASN A 376 2.28 -51.30 16.36
CA ASN A 376 1.71 -52.00 17.52
C ASN A 376 1.88 -53.53 17.49
N MET A 377 2.54 -54.08 16.45
CA MET A 377 2.76 -55.53 16.30
C MET A 377 4.22 -55.96 16.54
N GLN A 378 5.09 -55.05 17.01
CA GLN A 378 6.49 -55.33 17.40
C GLN A 378 6.82 -55.00 18.87
N LEU A 379 5.82 -54.98 19.77
CA LEU A 379 6.03 -54.91 21.21
C LEU A 379 5.56 -56.18 21.93
#